data_AF-A0A662JEP4-F1
#
_entry.id   AF-A0A662JEP4-F1
#
_cell.length_a   1.000
_cell.length_b   1.000
_cell.length_c   1.000
_cell.angle_alpha   90.00
_cell.angle_beta   90.00
_cell.angle_gamma   90.00
#
_symmetry.space_group_name_H-M   'P 1'
#
loop_
_entity.id
_entity.type
_entity.pdbx_description
1 polymer ?
#
loop_
_entity_poly.entity_id
_entity_poly.type
_entity_poly.pdbx_seq_one_letter_code
_entity_poly.pdbx_strand_id
1 'polypeptide(L)'
;MRRPDAYAYALARVYAKRSYMLKAEDFENMARAISYQQALRYLASTSYGPYIASAEEVMDVDRGLAQSYNDLFEELTRLVSGKAKAYIELSKYKHELEVLKAILRAKFSNV
;
A
#
# COMPACT_ATOMS: atom_id res chain seq x y z
N MET A 1 20.21 17.75 -19.78
CA MET A 1 19.63 18.01 -18.45
C MET A 1 18.13 17.72 -18.55
N ARG A 2 17.59 16.73 -17.82
CA ARG A 2 16.17 16.37 -17.93
C ARG A 2 15.34 17.46 -17.26
N ARG A 3 14.35 17.96 -17.98
CA ARG A 3 13.51 19.11 -17.67
C ARG A 3 12.66 18.80 -16.41
N PRO A 4 12.54 19.70 -15.39
CA PRO A 4 11.83 19.43 -14.13
C PRO A 4 10.37 18.96 -14.31
N ASP A 5 9.76 19.33 -15.42
CA ASP A 5 8.46 18.92 -15.95
C ASP A 5 8.36 17.40 -16.23
N ALA A 6 9.47 16.69 -16.45
CA ALA A 6 9.45 15.26 -16.76
C ALA A 6 8.87 14.38 -15.63
N TYR A 7 8.88 14.88 -14.39
CA TYR A 7 8.33 14.17 -13.23
C TYR A 7 7.11 14.87 -12.62
N ALA A 8 6.69 16.02 -13.14
CA ALA A 8 5.59 16.80 -12.59
C ALA A 8 4.28 15.99 -12.52
N TYR A 9 4.00 15.20 -13.57
CA TYR A 9 2.82 14.32 -13.60
C TYR A 9 2.89 13.19 -12.56
N ALA A 10 4.05 12.54 -12.44
CA ALA A 10 4.26 11.49 -11.43
C ALA A 10 4.16 12.06 -10.01
N LEU A 11 4.74 13.24 -9.76
CA LEU A 11 4.63 13.94 -8.47
C LEU A 11 3.19 14.33 -8.15
N ALA A 12 2.45 14.89 -9.11
CA ALA A 12 1.03 15.20 -8.92
C ALA A 12 0.21 13.96 -8.56
N ARG A 13 0.50 12.81 -9.18
CA ARG A 13 -0.12 11.53 -8.82
C ARG A 13 0.23 11.08 -7.42
N VAL A 14 1.51 11.16 -7.01
CA VAL A 14 1.92 10.86 -5.63
C VAL A 14 1.19 11.76 -4.63
N TYR A 15 1.09 13.06 -4.91
CA TYR A 15 0.36 13.98 -4.04
C TYR A 15 -1.14 13.66 -3.97
N ALA A 16 -1.76 13.29 -5.08
CA ALA A 16 -3.15 12.82 -5.08
C ALA A 16 -3.29 11.56 -4.21
N LYS A 17 -2.39 10.58 -4.34
CA LYS A 17 -2.41 9.35 -3.52
C LYS A 17 -2.22 9.63 -2.03
N ARG A 18 -1.50 10.67 -1.64
CA ARG A 18 -1.40 11.08 -0.24
C ARG A 18 -2.76 11.46 0.35
N SER A 19 -3.68 12.01 -0.45
CA SER A 19 -5.03 12.32 0.01
C SER A 19 -5.90 11.08 0.29
N TYR A 20 -5.48 9.91 -0.20
CA TYR A 20 -6.12 8.62 0.04
C TYR A 20 -5.63 7.93 1.33
N MET A 21 -4.66 8.52 2.02
CA MET A 21 -4.25 7.98 3.32
C MET A 21 -5.38 8.15 4.34
N LEU A 22 -5.52 7.15 5.21
CA LEU A 22 -6.42 7.21 6.35
C LEU A 22 -6.13 8.44 7.19
N LYS A 23 -7.18 9.17 7.55
CA LYS A 23 -7.14 10.29 8.47
C LYS A 23 -7.26 9.78 9.91
N ALA A 24 -6.91 10.62 10.87
CA ALA A 24 -7.08 10.30 12.30
C ALA A 24 -8.52 9.88 12.62
N GLU A 25 -9.51 10.55 12.01
CA GLU A 25 -10.92 10.24 12.16
C GLU A 25 -11.29 8.82 11.69
N ASP A 26 -10.68 8.34 10.60
CA ASP A 26 -10.93 6.97 10.11
C ASP A 26 -10.46 5.92 11.14
N PHE A 27 -9.30 6.17 11.75
CA PHE A 27 -8.79 5.31 12.83
C PHE A 27 -9.66 5.38 14.08
N GLU A 28 -10.13 6.56 14.48
CA GLU A 28 -11.03 6.72 15.63
C GLU A 28 -12.37 6.00 15.42
N ASN A 29 -12.95 6.12 14.23
CA ASN A 29 -14.21 5.46 13.88
C ASN A 29 -14.06 3.93 13.91
N MET A 30 -12.96 3.40 13.38
CA MET A 30 -12.66 1.96 13.47
C MET A 30 -12.39 1.51 14.90
N ALA A 31 -11.67 2.28 15.71
CA ALA A 31 -11.38 1.93 17.10
C ALA A 31 -12.62 1.94 18.00
N ARG A 32 -13.60 2.81 17.69
CA ARG A 32 -14.90 2.88 18.38
C ARG A 32 -15.94 1.90 17.84
N ALA A 33 -15.61 1.14 16.79
CA ALA A 33 -16.53 0.16 16.23
C ALA A 33 -16.83 -0.95 17.25
N ILE A 34 -18.11 -1.31 17.34
CA ILE A 34 -18.62 -2.33 18.28
C ILE A 34 -18.25 -3.73 17.81
N SER A 35 -18.04 -3.91 16.50
CA SER A 35 -17.71 -5.19 15.89
C SER A 35 -16.70 -5.05 14.75
N TYR A 36 -16.02 -6.16 14.46
CA TYR A 36 -15.11 -6.26 13.32
C TYR A 36 -15.79 -5.90 12.00
N GLN A 37 -17.03 -6.37 11.79
CA GLN A 37 -17.82 -6.06 10.60
C GLN A 37 -18.15 -4.56 10.48
N GLN A 38 -18.36 -3.87 11.61
CA GLN A 38 -18.55 -2.43 11.60
C GLN A 38 -17.24 -1.69 11.29
N ALA A 39 -16.10 -2.13 11.84
CA ALA A 39 -14.79 -1.59 11.49
C ALA A 39 -14.47 -1.78 10.00
N LEU A 40 -14.78 -2.95 9.44
CA LEU A 40 -14.64 -3.23 8.01
C LEU A 40 -15.47 -2.27 7.15
N ARG A 41 -16.71 -1.93 7.55
CA ARG A 41 -17.54 -0.96 6.83
C ARG A 41 -16.92 0.43 6.81
N TYR A 42 -16.32 0.87 7.92
CA TYR A 42 -15.59 2.13 7.96
C TYR A 42 -14.40 2.09 7.00
N LEU A 43 -13.58 1.03 7.05
CA LEU A 43 -12.46 0.88 6.12
C LEU A 43 -12.94 0.82 4.66
N ALA A 44 -14.08 0.19 4.39
CA ALA A 44 -14.63 0.04 3.05
C ALA A 44 -15.15 1.36 2.46
N SER A 45 -15.47 2.34 3.31
CA SER A 45 -15.85 3.69 2.89
C SER A 45 -14.66 4.55 2.44
N THR A 46 -13.43 4.08 2.68
CA THR A 46 -12.19 4.77 2.30
C THR A 46 -11.71 4.32 0.92
N SER A 47 -10.57 4.84 0.46
CA SER A 47 -9.91 4.39 -0.77
C SER A 47 -9.52 2.92 -0.79
N TYR A 48 -9.51 2.25 0.37
CA TYR A 48 -9.19 0.83 0.48
C TYR A 48 -10.39 -0.08 0.19
N GLY A 49 -11.61 0.44 0.09
CA GLY A 49 -12.81 -0.35 -0.17
C GLY A 49 -12.71 -1.35 -1.32
N PRO A 50 -12.19 -0.97 -2.51
CA PRO A 50 -12.01 -1.91 -3.62
C PRO A 50 -11.10 -3.10 -3.30
N TYR A 51 -10.16 -2.94 -2.36
CA TYR A 51 -9.19 -3.96 -1.98
C TYR A 51 -9.68 -4.92 -0.90
N ILE A 52 -10.73 -4.54 -0.18
CA ILE A 52 -11.27 -5.32 0.95
C ILE A 52 -12.73 -5.76 0.73
N ALA A 53 -13.27 -5.56 -0.47
CA ALA A 53 -14.68 -5.82 -0.78
C ALA A 53 -15.10 -7.28 -0.52
N SER A 54 -14.16 -8.22 -0.64
CA SER A 54 -14.36 -9.65 -0.36
C SER A 54 -13.70 -10.12 0.93
N ALA A 55 -13.25 -9.21 1.79
CA ALA A 55 -12.54 -9.57 3.02
C ALA A 55 -13.52 -9.99 4.11
N GLU A 56 -13.42 -11.24 4.55
CA GLU A 56 -14.22 -11.78 5.66
C GLU A 56 -13.40 -11.87 6.95
N GLU A 57 -12.09 -12.13 6.83
CA GLU A 57 -11.18 -12.27 7.95
C GLU A 57 -10.10 -11.17 7.96
N VAL A 58 -9.45 -10.98 9.11
CA VAL A 58 -8.37 -9.99 9.27
C VAL A 58 -7.22 -10.27 8.29
N MET A 59 -6.95 -11.55 8.00
CA MET A 59 -5.92 -11.93 7.04
C MET A 59 -6.25 -11.48 5.61
N ASP A 60 -7.52 -11.44 5.23
CA ASP A 60 -7.93 -10.99 3.90
C ASP A 60 -7.79 -9.47 3.76
N VAL A 61 -8.06 -8.74 4.85
CA VAL A 61 -7.78 -7.31 4.91
C VAL A 61 -6.29 -7.04 4.73
N ASP A 62 -5.42 -7.76 5.45
CA ASP A 62 -3.97 -7.58 5.32
C ASP A 62 -3.48 -7.85 3.90
N ARG A 63 -3.98 -8.92 3.26
CA ARG A 63 -3.71 -9.21 1.84
C ARG A 63 -4.18 -8.09 0.92
N GLY A 64 -5.40 -7.59 1.12
CA GLY A 64 -5.96 -6.49 0.34
C GLY A 64 -5.13 -5.20 0.47
N LEU A 65 -4.71 -4.87 1.69
CA LEU A 65 -3.84 -3.72 1.95
C LEU A 65 -2.46 -3.89 1.30
N ALA A 66 -1.86 -5.08 1.39
CA ALA A 66 -0.61 -5.39 0.70
C ALA A 66 -0.76 -5.29 -0.83
N GLN A 67 -1.89 -5.71 -1.39
CA GLN A 67 -2.20 -5.53 -2.80
C GLN A 67 -2.30 -4.05 -3.17
N SER A 68 -3.00 -3.24 -2.38
CA SER A 68 -3.11 -1.79 -2.61
C SER A 68 -1.75 -1.09 -2.63
N TYR A 69 -0.82 -1.55 -1.78
CA TYR A 69 0.55 -1.07 -1.74
C TYR A 69 1.32 -1.47 -3.00
N ASN A 70 1.20 -2.72 -3.46
CA ASN A 70 1.86 -3.19 -4.68
C ASN A 70 1.36 -2.47 -5.93
N ASP A 71 0.05 -2.28 -6.06
CA ASP A 71 -0.57 -1.56 -7.17
C ASP A 71 -0.06 -0.12 -7.27
N LEU A 72 0.18 0.54 -6.13
CA LEU A 72 0.78 1.87 -6.09
C LEU A 72 2.18 1.87 -6.71
N PHE A 73 3.02 0.88 -6.40
CA PHE A 73 4.35 0.75 -7.01
C PHE A 73 4.26 0.48 -8.52
N GLU A 74 3.34 -0.37 -8.94
CA GLU A 74 3.12 -0.64 -10.36
C GLU A 74 2.65 0.61 -11.11
N GLU A 75 1.71 1.37 -10.54
CA GLU A 75 1.26 2.63 -11.12
C GLU A 75 2.44 3.60 -11.28
N LEU A 76 3.23 3.80 -10.23
CA LEU A 76 4.37 4.72 -10.27
C LEU A 76 5.45 4.30 -11.28
N THR A 77 5.77 3.01 -11.37
CA THR A 77 6.75 2.50 -12.35
C THR A 77 6.28 2.65 -13.79
N ARG A 78 4.96 2.65 -14.04
CA ARG A 78 4.38 2.93 -15.36
C ARG A 78 4.45 4.42 -15.73
N LEU A 79 4.49 5.31 -14.74
CA LEU A 79 4.50 6.77 -14.93
C LEU A 79 5.88 7.37 -15.19
N VAL A 80 6.96 6.64 -14.90
CA VAL A 80 8.34 7.15 -15.02
C VAL A 80 9.22 6.24 -15.88
N SER A 81 10.33 6.77 -16.39
CA SER A 81 11.27 6.04 -17.24
C SER A 81 12.73 6.30 -16.89
N GLY A 82 13.61 5.38 -17.28
CA GLY A 82 15.06 5.46 -17.07
C GLY A 82 15.44 5.32 -15.59
N LYS A 83 16.37 6.17 -15.12
CA LYS A 83 16.93 6.09 -13.76
C LYS A 83 15.87 6.14 -12.64
N ALA A 84 14.79 6.90 -12.83
CA ALA A 84 13.72 6.99 -11.83
C ALA A 84 12.94 5.68 -11.71
N LYS A 85 12.64 5.01 -12.83
CA LYS A 85 11.99 3.69 -12.83
C LYS A 85 12.88 2.67 -12.12
N ALA A 86 14.15 2.62 -12.50
CA ALA A 86 15.13 1.72 -11.88
C ALA A 86 15.26 1.95 -10.36
N TYR A 87 15.17 3.20 -9.90
CA TYR A 87 15.18 3.51 -8.47
C TYR A 87 13.94 2.99 -7.73
N ILE A 88 12.75 3.16 -8.31
CA ILE A 88 11.50 2.67 -7.70
C ILE A 88 11.50 1.13 -7.66
N GLU A 89 11.93 0.48 -8.73
CA GLU A 89 12.07 -0.98 -8.80
C GLU A 89 13.08 -1.50 -7.77
N LEU A 90 14.22 -0.83 -7.61
CA LEU A 90 15.20 -1.18 -6.57
C LEU A 90 14.64 -1.00 -5.15
N SER A 91 13.82 0.03 -4.95
CA SER A 91 13.16 0.27 -3.66
C SER A 91 12.15 -0.84 -3.35
N LYS A 92 11.38 -1.29 -4.35
CA LYS A 92 10.49 -2.46 -4.23
C LYS A 92 11.29 -3.72 -3.88
N TYR A 93 12.38 -3.98 -4.60
CA TYR A 93 13.23 -5.15 -4.37
C TYR A 93 13.81 -5.20 -2.95
N LYS A 94 14.18 -4.05 -2.38
CA LYS A 94 14.61 -3.97 -0.98
C LYS A 94 13.53 -4.46 0.00
N HIS A 95 12.27 -4.11 -0.24
CA HIS A 95 11.17 -4.60 0.59
C HIS A 95 10.96 -6.11 0.45
N GLU A 96 11.05 -6.63 -0.77
CA GLU A 96 10.97 -8.08 -1.04
C GLU A 96 12.07 -8.86 -0.29
N LEU A 97 13.28 -8.31 -0.23
CA LEU A 97 14.38 -8.92 0.53
C LEU A 97 14.12 -8.96 2.05
N GLU A 98 13.52 -7.92 2.62
CA GLU A 98 13.16 -7.94 4.05
C GLU A 98 12.03 -8.95 4.33
N VAL A 99 11.06 -9.09 3.42
CA VAL A 99 10.02 -10.14 3.51
C VAL A 99 10.66 -11.53 3.42
N LEU A 100 11.55 -11.77 2.45
CA LEU A 100 12.25 -13.04 2.31
C LEU A 100 13.06 -13.37 3.57
N LYS A 101 13.77 -12.39 4.13
CA LYS A 101 14.52 -12.55 5.39
C LYS A 101 13.60 -12.89 6.56
N ALA A 102 12.43 -12.27 6.66
CA ALA A 102 11.44 -12.60 7.69
C ALA A 102 10.93 -14.04 7.54
N ILE A 103 10.62 -14.48 6.31
CA ILE A 103 10.20 -15.85 6.01
C ILE A 103 11.30 -16.86 6.37
N LEU A 104 12.55 -16.57 5.97
CA LEU A 104 13.69 -17.43 6.29
C LEU A 104 13.89 -17.52 7.80
N ARG A 105 13.82 -16.40 8.52
CA ARG A 105 13.88 -16.39 9.99
C ARG A 105 12.79 -17.26 10.57
N ALA A 106 11.52 -17.06 10.19
CA ALA A 106 10.40 -17.86 10.67
C ALA A 106 10.60 -19.37 10.40
N LYS A 107 11.10 -19.74 9.22
CA LYS A 107 11.36 -21.13 8.85
C LYS A 107 12.48 -21.79 9.68
N PHE A 108 13.48 -21.02 10.11
CA PHE A 108 14.65 -21.53 10.84
C PHE A 108 14.65 -21.18 12.33
N SER A 109 13.66 -20.42 12.81
CA SER A 109 13.42 -20.30 14.24
C SER A 109 12.63 -21.54 14.63
N ASN A 110 13.28 -22.49 15.29
CA ASN A 110 12.68 -23.73 15.81
C ASN A 110 11.65 -23.43 16.92
N VAL A 111 10.56 -22.76 16.57
CA VAL A 111 9.33 -22.64 17.37
C VAL A 111 8.30 -23.59 16.78
#